data_AF-A0A6L3K540-F1
#
_entry.id   AF-A0A6L3K540-F1
#
_cell.length_a   1.000
_cell.length_b   1.000
_cell.length_c   1.000
_cell.angle_alpha   90.00
_cell.angle_beta   90.00
_cell.angle_gamma   90.00
#
_symmetry.space_group_name_H-M   'P 1'
#
loop_
_entity.id
_entity.type
_entity.pdbx_description
1 polymer ?
#
loop_
_entity_poly.entity_id
_entity_poly.type
_entity_poly.pdbx_seq_one_letter_code
_entity_poly.pdbx_strand_id
1 'polypeptide(L)'
;MTIDLNFFNKFFIDYQQRFVHFACTYVHDEAVAEDFVIESMMYYWENKDRLPADTNIPAYVLTTIKHKCIDHLRHQQIRQDVSNEISQIYAWELSGRIVTLEDFEPYEVFTAEIQEIVDKTLDSLPEQTRRIFRMSRYENKSHKEIAALLEMTTKGVEFHISKSTRELCLALKDYLPVFLLFFYLN
;
A
#
# COMPACT_ATOMS: atom_id res chain seq x y z
N MET A 1 -0.62 -26.42 4.37
CA MET A 1 -1.30 -25.61 5.42
C MET A 1 -0.32 -24.81 6.29
N THR A 2 0.99 -24.78 6.00
CA THR A 2 2.02 -24.14 6.85
C THR A 2 2.57 -22.82 6.28
N ILE A 3 2.23 -22.49 5.03
CA ILE A 3 2.81 -21.36 4.28
C ILE A 3 2.12 -20.02 4.65
N ASP A 4 0.88 -20.09 5.15
CA ASP A 4 -0.02 -18.97 5.37
C ASP A 4 0.28 -18.15 6.64
N LEU A 5 0.67 -18.84 7.74
CA LEU A 5 0.98 -18.19 9.01
C LEU A 5 2.29 -17.38 8.97
N ASN A 6 3.30 -17.87 8.26
CA ASN A 6 4.58 -17.16 8.13
C ASN A 6 4.43 -15.87 7.30
N PHE A 7 3.60 -15.93 6.25
CA PHE A 7 3.28 -14.75 5.45
C PHE A 7 2.51 -13.71 6.28
N PHE A 8 1.47 -14.14 7.00
CA PHE A 8 0.71 -13.25 7.86
C PHE A 8 1.55 -12.65 8.99
N ASN A 9 2.38 -13.44 9.67
CA ASN A 9 3.28 -12.93 10.71
C ASN A 9 4.25 -11.87 10.17
N LYS A 10 4.77 -12.10 8.96
CA LYS A 10 5.65 -11.12 8.33
C LYS A 10 4.89 -9.84 7.98
N PHE A 11 3.74 -9.95 7.33
CA PHE A 11 2.87 -8.81 7.03
C PHE A 11 2.50 -8.04 8.30
N PHE A 12 2.16 -8.75 9.38
CA PHE A 12 1.85 -8.15 10.67
C PHE A 12 3.04 -7.32 11.19
N ILE A 13 4.24 -7.89 11.26
CA ILE A 13 5.45 -7.20 11.74
C ILE A 13 5.78 -5.98 10.86
N ASP A 14 5.69 -6.13 9.53
CA ASP A 14 6.10 -5.09 8.58
C ASP A 14 5.14 -3.88 8.60
N TYR A 15 3.85 -4.08 8.88
CA TYR A 15 2.82 -3.05 8.75
C TYR A 15 2.20 -2.56 10.06
N GLN A 16 2.28 -3.32 11.16
CA GLN A 16 1.60 -2.98 12.43
C GLN A 16 1.93 -1.57 12.89
N GLN A 17 3.21 -1.20 13.02
CA GLN A 17 3.58 0.13 13.52
C GLN A 17 3.09 1.26 12.61
N ARG A 18 3.11 1.07 11.29
CA ARG A 18 2.65 2.08 10.32
C ARG A 18 1.15 2.31 10.45
N PHE A 19 0.40 1.22 10.64
CA PHE A 19 -1.04 1.28 10.85
C PHE A 19 -1.41 1.87 12.20
N VAL A 20 -0.66 1.58 13.26
CA VAL A 20 -0.88 2.19 14.59
C VAL A 20 -0.62 3.69 14.51
N HIS A 21 0.48 4.10 13.88
CA HIS A 21 0.79 5.52 13.69
C HIS A 21 -0.30 6.25 12.89
N PHE A 22 -0.78 5.63 11.80
CA PHE A 22 -1.92 6.13 11.05
C PHE A 22 -3.15 6.33 11.95
N ALA A 23 -3.59 5.29 12.65
CA ALA A 23 -4.77 5.37 13.52
C ALA A 23 -4.60 6.42 14.64
N CYS A 24 -3.44 6.45 15.29
CA CYS A 24 -3.07 7.42 16.33
C CYS A 24 -3.21 8.87 15.87
N THR A 25 -2.91 9.17 14.59
CA THR A 25 -3.03 10.52 14.01
C THR A 25 -4.48 11.05 14.08
N TYR A 26 -5.46 10.16 14.21
CA TYR A 26 -6.88 10.55 14.23
C TYR A 26 -7.52 10.31 15.59
N VAL A 27 -7.30 9.15 16.21
CA VAL A 27 -7.97 8.80 17.48
C VAL A 27 -7.27 9.42 18.70
N HIS A 28 -6.01 9.83 18.56
CA HIS A 28 -5.20 10.44 19.63
C HIS A 28 -5.12 9.61 20.93
N ASP A 29 -5.29 8.30 20.82
CA ASP A 29 -5.20 7.33 21.91
C ASP A 29 -4.48 6.09 21.36
N GLU A 30 -3.28 5.84 21.87
CA GLU A 30 -2.41 4.77 21.39
C GLU A 30 -3.00 3.38 21.66
N ALA A 31 -3.64 3.18 22.80
CA ALA A 31 -4.26 1.89 23.12
C ALA A 31 -5.44 1.61 22.19
N VAL A 32 -6.30 2.62 21.94
CA VAL A 32 -7.41 2.48 20.99
C VAL A 32 -6.90 2.23 19.58
N ALA A 33 -5.82 2.91 19.16
CA ALA A 33 -5.20 2.70 17.86
C ALA A 33 -4.63 1.28 17.70
N GLU A 34 -3.91 0.78 18.69
CA GLU A 34 -3.38 -0.59 18.70
C GLU A 34 -4.50 -1.64 18.58
N ASP A 35 -5.57 -1.48 19.37
CA ASP A 35 -6.73 -2.36 19.32
C ASP A 35 -7.36 -2.36 17.92
N PHE A 36 -7.57 -1.19 17.32
CA PHE A 36 -8.15 -1.10 15.96
C PHE A 36 -7.29 -1.79 14.91
N VAL A 37 -5.97 -1.69 15.01
CA VAL A 37 -5.04 -2.35 14.09
C VAL A 37 -5.07 -3.86 14.28
N ILE A 38 -5.01 -4.35 15.52
CA ILE A 38 -5.07 -5.78 15.83
C ILE A 38 -6.40 -6.37 15.34
N GLU A 39 -7.52 -5.74 15.67
CA GLU A 39 -8.85 -6.19 15.23
C GLU A 39 -8.97 -6.20 13.70
N SER A 40 -8.41 -5.20 13.01
CA SER A 40 -8.46 -5.12 11.54
C SER A 40 -7.58 -6.18 10.86
N MET A 41 -6.40 -6.45 11.43
CA MET A 41 -5.52 -7.54 11.00
C MET A 41 -6.16 -8.91 11.20
N MET A 42 -6.81 -9.13 12.35
CA MET A 42 -7.58 -10.34 12.63
C MET A 42 -8.77 -10.49 11.68
N TYR A 43 -9.50 -9.40 11.44
CA TYR A 43 -10.61 -9.40 10.50
C TYR A 43 -10.17 -9.79 9.09
N TYR A 44 -9.02 -9.30 8.62
CA TYR A 44 -8.42 -9.78 7.38
C TYR A 44 -8.10 -11.28 7.46
N TRP A 45 -7.41 -11.73 8.51
CA TRP A 45 -7.02 -13.13 8.67
C TRP A 45 -8.21 -14.10 8.61
N GLU A 46 -9.33 -13.74 9.24
CA GLU A 46 -10.57 -14.54 9.26
C GLU A 46 -11.30 -14.57 7.90
N ASN A 47 -11.10 -13.55 7.07
CA ASN A 47 -11.83 -13.39 5.80
C ASN A 47 -10.99 -13.63 4.55
N LYS A 48 -9.66 -13.75 4.67
CA LYS A 48 -8.72 -13.84 3.55
C LYS A 48 -9.04 -14.91 2.51
N ASP A 49 -9.62 -16.04 2.92
CA ASP A 49 -9.96 -17.14 2.01
C ASP A 49 -11.15 -16.83 1.09
N ARG A 50 -11.90 -15.76 1.41
CA ARG A 50 -13.02 -15.25 0.61
C ARG A 50 -12.63 -14.07 -0.29
N LEU A 51 -11.42 -13.55 -0.10
CA LEU A 51 -10.95 -12.39 -0.85
C LEU A 51 -10.40 -12.82 -2.21
N PRO A 52 -10.56 -11.99 -3.25
CA PRO A 52 -9.87 -12.18 -4.52
C PRO A 52 -8.36 -12.31 -4.30
N ALA A 53 -7.70 -13.16 -5.08
CA ALA A 53 -6.26 -13.38 -4.95
C ALA A 53 -5.45 -12.09 -5.18
N ASP A 54 -6.02 -11.11 -5.90
CA ASP A 54 -5.52 -9.77 -6.27
C ASP A 54 -5.83 -8.66 -5.28
N THR A 55 -6.32 -9.02 -4.11
CA THR A 55 -6.54 -8.07 -3.04
C THR A 55 -5.22 -7.43 -2.60
N ASN A 56 -5.18 -6.10 -2.63
CA ASN A 56 -4.16 -5.32 -1.95
C ASN A 56 -4.42 -5.41 -0.43
N ILE A 57 -3.72 -6.33 0.23
CA ILE A 57 -3.90 -6.62 1.66
C ILE A 57 -3.67 -5.37 2.52
N PRO A 58 -2.57 -4.59 2.34
CA PRO A 58 -2.39 -3.35 3.09
C PRO A 58 -3.58 -2.39 2.97
N ALA A 59 -4.05 -2.13 1.74
CA ALA A 59 -5.18 -1.23 1.52
C ALA A 59 -6.49 -1.77 2.14
N TYR A 60 -6.71 -3.09 2.09
CA TYR A 60 -7.87 -3.73 2.71
C TYR A 60 -7.88 -3.56 4.24
N VAL A 61 -6.76 -3.84 4.90
CA VAL A 61 -6.63 -3.67 6.36
C VAL A 61 -6.76 -2.20 6.73
N LEU A 62 -6.12 -1.31 5.99
CA LEU A 62 -6.15 0.13 6.25
C LEU A 62 -7.55 0.74 6.04
N THR A 63 -8.33 0.21 5.09
CA THR A 63 -9.75 0.55 4.92
C THR A 63 -10.55 0.16 6.16
N THR A 64 -10.28 -1.01 6.74
CA THR A 64 -10.95 -1.47 7.96
C THR A 64 -10.58 -0.60 9.16
N ILE A 65 -9.31 -0.23 9.30
CA ILE A 65 -8.83 0.70 10.33
C ILE A 65 -9.49 2.08 10.17
N LYS A 66 -9.53 2.62 8.94
CA LYS A 66 -10.22 3.88 8.61
C LYS A 66 -11.66 3.86 9.14
N HIS A 67 -12.42 2.81 8.83
CA HIS A 67 -13.81 2.72 9.29
C HIS A 67 -13.92 2.69 10.82
N LYS A 68 -13.07 1.91 11.50
CA LYS A 68 -13.04 1.90 12.98
C LYS A 68 -12.73 3.27 13.57
N CYS A 69 -11.76 3.99 13.02
CA CYS A 69 -11.44 5.36 13.43
C CYS A 69 -12.62 6.32 13.23
N ILE A 70 -13.28 6.29 12.06
CA ILE A 70 -14.48 7.11 11.79
C ILE A 70 -15.58 6.80 12.79
N ASP A 71 -15.90 5.52 13.01
CA ASP A 71 -16.97 5.11 13.93
C ASP A 71 -16.66 5.55 15.36
N HIS A 72 -15.40 5.44 15.79
CA HIS A 72 -14.94 5.93 17.08
C HIS A 72 -15.11 7.44 17.23
N LEU A 73 -14.65 8.23 16.25
CA LEU A 73 -14.73 9.68 16.28
C LEU A 73 -16.20 10.15 16.26
N ARG A 74 -17.07 9.50 15.47
CA ARG A 74 -18.51 9.77 15.46
C ARG A 74 -19.15 9.48 16.82
N HIS A 75 -18.78 8.38 17.47
CA HIS A 75 -19.25 8.09 18.83
C HIS A 75 -18.74 9.11 19.86
N GLN A 76 -17.49 9.58 19.75
CA GLN A 76 -16.97 10.64 20.60
C GLN A 76 -17.75 11.95 20.40
N GLN A 77 -18.03 12.31 19.16
CA GLN A 77 -18.77 13.52 18.80
C GLN A 77 -20.18 13.53 19.41
N ILE A 78 -20.94 12.43 19.25
CA ILE A 78 -22.29 12.29 19.83
C ILE A 78 -22.25 12.43 21.36
N ARG A 79 -21.22 11.89 22.03
CA ARG A 79 -21.08 11.98 23.49
C ARG A 79 -20.74 13.38 23.98
N GLN A 80 -20.15 14.23 23.14
CA GLN A 80 -19.71 15.57 23.51
C GLN A 80 -20.78 16.66 23.25
N ASP A 81 -21.79 16.39 22.43
CA ASP A 81 -22.92 17.31 22.14
C ASP A 81 -23.84 17.63 23.34
N VAL A 82 -23.42 17.31 24.57
CA VAL A 82 -24.24 17.39 25.79
C VAL A 82 -24.01 18.68 26.62
N SER A 83 -23.01 19.55 26.37
CA SER A 83 -22.85 20.82 27.16
C SER A 83 -21.85 21.88 26.65
N ASN A 84 -22.29 23.15 26.56
CA ASN A 84 -21.53 24.43 26.51
C ASN A 84 -20.48 24.67 25.38
N GLU A 85 -20.03 25.93 25.21
CA GLU A 85 -19.13 26.42 24.14
C GLU A 85 -17.87 25.59 23.91
N ILE A 86 -17.30 25.01 24.98
CA ILE A 86 -16.12 24.14 24.91
C ILE A 86 -16.41 22.90 24.05
N SER A 87 -17.60 22.29 24.17
CA SER A 87 -18.01 21.15 23.35
C SER A 87 -18.14 21.49 21.86
N GLN A 88 -18.44 22.74 21.51
CA GLN A 88 -18.54 23.14 20.10
C GLN A 88 -17.17 23.16 19.41
N ILE A 89 -16.12 23.61 20.12
CA ILE A 89 -14.75 23.61 19.60
C ILE A 89 -14.27 22.16 19.42
N TYR A 90 -14.51 21.29 20.39
CA TYR A 90 -14.16 19.87 20.27
C TYR A 90 -14.94 19.15 19.17
N ALA A 91 -16.24 19.44 19.01
CA ALA A 91 -17.06 18.85 17.95
C ALA A 91 -16.60 19.29 16.54
N TRP A 92 -16.18 20.55 16.38
CA TRP A 92 -15.62 21.05 15.12
C TRP A 92 -14.29 20.37 14.79
N GLU A 93 -13.44 20.19 15.80
CA GLU A 93 -12.14 19.53 15.68
C GLU A 93 -12.29 18.04 15.29
N LEU A 94 -13.19 17.31 15.94
CA LEU A 94 -13.55 15.95 15.57
C LEU A 94 -14.13 15.86 14.15
N SER A 95 -14.99 16.80 13.76
CA SER A 95 -15.54 16.86 12.39
C SER A 95 -14.44 17.03 11.35
N GLY A 96 -13.45 17.88 11.62
CA GLY A 96 -12.28 18.06 10.75
C GLY A 96 -11.50 16.76 10.55
N ARG A 97 -11.26 16.00 11.64
CA ARG A 97 -10.59 14.69 11.56
C ARG A 97 -11.41 13.65 10.79
N ILE A 98 -12.74 13.65 10.95
CA ILE A 98 -13.62 12.73 10.20
C ILE A 98 -13.56 13.05 8.71
N VAL A 99 -13.68 14.32 8.31
CA VAL A 99 -13.63 14.73 6.90
C VAL A 99 -12.30 14.33 6.26
N THR A 100 -11.17 14.60 6.91
CA THR A 100 -9.86 14.20 6.38
C THR A 100 -9.70 12.68 6.28
N LEU A 101 -10.31 11.91 7.20
CA LEU A 101 -10.33 10.46 7.11
C LEU A 101 -11.26 9.95 6.00
N GLU A 102 -12.40 10.60 5.80
CA GLU A 102 -13.36 10.25 4.75
C GLU A 102 -12.77 10.47 3.36
N ASP A 103 -12.05 11.58 3.16
CA ASP A 103 -11.33 11.92 1.92
C ASP A 103 -10.07 11.09 1.69
N PHE A 104 -9.56 10.40 2.71
CA PHE A 104 -8.36 9.59 2.60
C PHE A 104 -8.58 8.30 1.80
N GLU A 105 -7.72 8.06 0.81
CA GLU A 105 -7.75 6.89 -0.05
C GLU A 105 -6.69 5.85 0.38
N PRO A 106 -7.09 4.67 0.90
CA PRO A 106 -6.17 3.69 1.51
C PRO A 106 -5.08 3.12 0.56
N TYR A 107 -5.26 3.23 -0.75
CA TYR A 107 -4.26 2.80 -1.74
C TYR A 107 -3.12 3.81 -1.94
N GLU A 108 -3.25 5.05 -1.45
CA GLU A 108 -2.25 6.11 -1.63
C GLU A 108 -1.16 6.14 -0.55
N VAL A 109 -1.36 5.41 0.55
CA VAL A 109 -0.50 5.47 1.74
C VAL A 109 0.93 5.03 1.51
N PHE A 110 1.12 4.13 0.54
CA PHE A 110 2.44 3.63 0.20
C PHE A 110 2.96 4.21 -1.10
N THR A 111 2.28 5.15 -1.75
CA THR A 111 2.69 5.62 -3.08
C THR A 111 4.08 6.26 -3.06
N ALA A 112 4.39 7.06 -2.04
CA ALA A 112 5.73 7.64 -1.89
C ALA A 112 6.80 6.58 -1.64
N GLU A 113 6.51 5.58 -0.80
CA GLU A 113 7.43 4.49 -0.49
C GLU A 113 7.62 3.53 -1.68
N ILE A 114 6.53 3.19 -2.39
CA ILE A 114 6.55 2.42 -3.64
C ILE A 114 7.39 3.15 -4.67
N GLN A 115 7.21 4.46 -4.82
CA GLN A 115 7.99 5.25 -5.75
C GLN A 115 9.48 5.25 -5.37
N GLU A 116 9.81 5.39 -4.09
CA GLU A 116 11.18 5.30 -3.60
C GLU A 116 11.79 3.92 -3.88
N ILE A 117 11.04 2.83 -3.69
CA ILE A 117 11.48 1.46 -4.00
C ILE A 117 11.70 1.30 -5.51
N VAL A 118 10.79 1.80 -6.35
CA VAL A 118 10.94 1.79 -7.81
C VAL A 118 12.22 2.52 -8.22
N ASP A 119 12.45 3.72 -7.70
CA ASP A 119 13.61 4.54 -8.04
C ASP A 119 14.91 3.87 -7.62
N LYS A 120 15.01 3.39 -6.37
CA LYS A 120 16.17 2.64 -5.88
C LYS A 120 16.42 1.35 -6.67
N THR A 121 15.36 0.63 -7.03
CA THR A 121 15.48 -0.62 -7.79
C THR A 121 16.01 -0.33 -9.18
N LEU A 122 15.43 0.64 -9.89
CA LEU A 122 15.92 1.07 -11.20
C LEU A 122 17.37 1.55 -11.12
N ASP A 123 17.72 2.26 -10.05
CA ASP A 123 19.07 2.76 -9.81
C ASP A 123 20.13 1.69 -9.52
N SER A 124 19.70 0.52 -9.06
CA SER A 124 20.58 -0.65 -8.92
C SER A 124 20.85 -1.38 -10.24
N LEU A 125 20.00 -1.19 -11.26
CA LEU A 125 20.14 -1.90 -12.54
C LEU A 125 21.28 -1.33 -13.38
N PRO A 126 21.92 -2.16 -14.23
CA PRO A 126 22.86 -1.69 -15.23
C PRO A 126 22.24 -0.60 -16.10
N GLU A 127 23.01 0.44 -16.41
CA GLU A 127 22.57 1.64 -17.12
C GLU A 127 21.72 1.33 -18.36
N GLN A 128 22.16 0.38 -19.18
CA GLN A 128 21.44 -0.03 -20.38
C GLN A 128 20.05 -0.62 -20.09
N THR A 129 19.92 -1.41 -19.02
CA THR A 129 18.63 -2.01 -18.62
C THR A 129 17.67 -0.92 -18.12
N ARG A 130 18.17 -0.01 -17.28
CA ARG A 130 17.41 1.15 -16.78
C ARG A 130 16.96 2.05 -17.94
N ARG A 131 17.85 2.37 -18.86
CA ARG A 131 17.57 3.19 -20.05
C ARG A 131 16.49 2.57 -20.91
N ILE A 132 16.59 1.27 -21.21
CA ILE A 132 15.58 0.55 -21.99
C ILE A 132 14.21 0.56 -21.30
N PHE A 133 14.17 0.33 -19.99
CA PHE A 133 12.92 0.40 -19.21
C PHE A 133 12.28 1.79 -19.29
N ARG A 134 13.06 2.86 -19.09
CA ARG A 134 12.57 4.25 -19.18
C ARG A 134 12.04 4.58 -20.58
N MET A 135 12.78 4.21 -21.64
CA MET A 135 12.34 4.41 -23.02
C MET A 135 11.01 3.70 -23.31
N SER A 136 10.80 2.50 -22.75
CA SER A 136 9.54 1.77 -22.95
C SER A 136 8.39 2.31 -22.12
N ARG A 137 8.60 2.60 -20.83
CA ARG A 137 7.53 2.90 -19.87
C ARG A 137 7.22 4.38 -19.70
N TYR A 138 8.23 5.25 -19.82
CA TYR A 138 8.06 6.70 -19.64
C TYR A 138 8.01 7.44 -20.98
N GLU A 139 8.78 6.99 -21.97
CA GLU A 139 8.78 7.60 -23.32
C GLU A 139 7.84 6.89 -24.30
N ASN A 140 7.16 5.82 -23.88
CA ASN A 140 6.21 5.04 -24.68
C ASN A 140 6.76 4.51 -26.02
N LYS A 141 8.07 4.25 -26.11
CA LYS A 141 8.69 3.67 -27.32
C LYS A 141 8.42 2.18 -27.40
N SER A 142 8.07 1.71 -28.59
CA SER A 142 7.94 0.29 -28.88
C SER A 142 9.29 -0.43 -28.81
N HIS A 143 9.28 -1.74 -28.56
CA HIS A 143 10.52 -2.52 -28.53
C HIS A 143 11.29 -2.44 -29.87
N LYS A 144 10.59 -2.29 -30.99
CA LYS A 144 11.21 -2.11 -32.33
C LYS A 144 11.93 -0.77 -32.45
N GLU A 145 11.33 0.32 -31.95
CA GLU A 145 11.97 1.64 -31.96
C GLU A 145 13.19 1.68 -31.04
N ILE A 146 13.09 1.07 -29.85
CA ILE A 146 14.22 0.97 -28.92
C ILE A 146 15.36 0.15 -29.55
N ALA A 147 15.02 -0.98 -30.17
CA ALA A 147 15.97 -1.84 -30.87
C ALA A 147 16.72 -1.08 -31.97
N ALA A 148 16.00 -0.29 -32.78
CA ALA A 148 16.61 0.54 -33.83
C ALA A 148 17.49 1.66 -33.25
N LEU A 149 17.04 2.34 -32.18
CA LEU A 149 17.78 3.46 -31.56
C LEU A 149 19.06 3.03 -30.85
N LEU A 150 19.11 1.80 -30.34
CA LEU A 150 20.24 1.26 -29.59
C LEU A 150 21.06 0.23 -30.39
N GLU A 151 20.78 0.09 -31.68
CA GLU A 151 21.43 -0.87 -32.59
C GLU A 151 21.47 -2.30 -32.01
N MET A 152 20.34 -2.76 -31.48
CA MET A 152 20.18 -4.07 -30.87
C MET A 152 19.00 -4.84 -31.42
N THR A 153 18.89 -6.12 -31.09
CA THR A 153 17.74 -6.93 -31.50
C THR A 153 16.53 -6.63 -30.61
N THR A 154 15.31 -6.79 -31.15
CA THR A 154 14.07 -6.70 -30.37
C THR A 154 14.05 -7.70 -29.20
N LYS A 155 14.62 -8.90 -29.39
CA LYS A 155 14.81 -9.88 -28.32
C LYS A 155 15.74 -9.37 -27.20
N GLY A 156 16.78 -8.62 -27.54
CA GLY A 156 17.65 -7.96 -26.56
C GLY A 156 16.88 -6.94 -25.72
N VAL A 157 16.02 -6.13 -26.36
CA VAL A 157 15.13 -5.20 -25.64
C VAL A 157 14.18 -5.95 -24.71
N GLU A 158 13.52 -7.01 -25.20
CA GLU A 158 12.62 -7.85 -24.39
C GLU A 158 13.32 -8.45 -23.18
N PHE A 159 14.58 -8.89 -23.34
CA PHE A 159 15.39 -9.39 -22.23
C PHE A 159 15.58 -8.32 -21.15
N HIS A 160 15.95 -7.09 -21.52
CA HIS A 160 16.14 -6.00 -20.56
C HIS A 160 14.82 -5.57 -19.89
N ILE A 161 13.71 -5.54 -20.64
CA ILE A 161 12.38 -5.25 -20.09
C ILE A 161 11.94 -6.34 -19.11
N SER A 162 12.12 -7.61 -19.47
CA SER A 162 11.76 -8.74 -18.59
C SER A 162 12.62 -8.73 -17.32
N LYS A 163 13.93 -8.46 -17.46
CA LYS A 163 14.84 -8.33 -16.32
C LYS A 163 14.41 -7.23 -15.36
N SER A 164 14.21 -6.00 -15.85
CA SER A 164 13.79 -4.87 -15.02
C SER A 164 12.43 -5.09 -14.36
N THR A 165 11.46 -5.64 -15.11
CA THR A 165 10.13 -5.97 -14.58
C THR A 165 10.23 -6.98 -13.44
N ARG A 166 11.04 -8.04 -13.60
CA ARG A 166 11.26 -9.03 -12.56
C ARG A 166 11.88 -8.43 -11.29
N GLU A 167 12.92 -7.61 -11.42
CA GLU A 167 13.56 -6.97 -10.26
C GLU A 167 12.59 -6.04 -9.53
N LEU A 168 11.77 -5.28 -10.27
CA LEU A 168 10.71 -4.45 -9.69
C LEU A 168 9.64 -5.28 -8.98
N CYS A 169 9.18 -6.39 -9.57
CA CYS A 169 8.24 -7.29 -8.92
C CYS A 169 8.81 -7.89 -7.62
N LEU A 170 10.10 -8.24 -7.59
CA LEU A 170 10.75 -8.75 -6.39
C LEU A 170 10.91 -7.67 -5.31
N ALA A 171 11.26 -6.45 -5.70
CA ALA A 171 11.40 -5.32 -4.78
C ALA A 171 10.06 -4.86 -4.21
N LEU A 172 8.99 -4.97 -5.00
CA LEU A 172 7.62 -4.60 -4.63
C LEU A 172 6.77 -5.78 -4.15
N LYS A 173 7.37 -6.93 -3.85
CA LYS A 173 6.62 -8.16 -3.50
C LYS A 173 5.67 -7.99 -2.31
N ASP A 174 6.01 -7.10 -1.38
CA ASP A 174 5.23 -6.84 -0.16
C ASP A 174 4.05 -5.87 -0.44
N TYR A 175 4.00 -5.33 -1.67
CA TYR A 175 2.95 -4.45 -2.21
C TYR A 175 2.17 -5.08 -3.36
N LEU A 176 2.64 -6.20 -3.91
CA LEU A 176 2.01 -6.90 -5.03
C LEU A 176 1.26 -8.15 -4.58
N PRO A 177 0.06 -8.39 -5.11
CA PRO A 177 -0.62 -9.66 -4.92
C PRO A 177 0.22 -10.88 -5.39
N VAL A 178 0.25 -11.93 -4.58
CA VAL A 178 1.19 -13.05 -4.72
C VAL A 178 1.09 -13.79 -6.06
N PHE A 179 -0.11 -13.95 -6.65
CA PHE A 179 -0.24 -14.63 -7.95
C PHE A 179 0.33 -13.80 -9.12
N LEU A 180 0.41 -12.46 -9.01
CA LEU A 180 1.10 -11.64 -10.02
C LEU A 180 2.60 -11.97 -10.03
N LEU A 181 3.18 -12.27 -8.88
CA LEU A 181 4.59 -12.69 -8.80
C LEU A 181 4.81 -14.04 -9.50
N PHE A 182 3.87 -14.99 -9.37
CA PHE A 182 3.97 -16.31 -10.02
C PHE A 182 3.84 -16.26 -11.54
N PHE A 183 3.01 -15.36 -12.10
CA PHE A 183 2.87 -15.21 -13.56
C PHE A 183 4.11 -14.62 -14.24
N TYR A 184 4.92 -13.84 -13.52
CA TYR A 184 6.13 -13.20 -14.07
C TYR A 184 7.44 -13.95 -13.73
N LEU A 185 7.42 -14.89 -12.79
CA LEU A 185 8.58 -15.71 -12.40
C LEU A 185 8.66 -17.07 -13.14
N ASN A 186 7.59 -17.47 -13.84
CA ASN A 186 7.52 -18.63 -14.74
C ASN A 186 7.61 -18.20 -16.20
#